data_AF-A0A349D747-F1
#
_entry.id   AF-A0A349D747-F1
#
_cell.length_a   1.000
_cell.length_b   1.000
_cell.length_c   1.000
_cell.angle_alpha   90.00
_cell.angle_beta   90.00
_cell.angle_gamma   90.00
#
_symmetry.space_group_name_H-M   'P 1'
#
loop_
_entity.id
_entity.type
_entity.pdbx_description
1 polymer ?
#
loop_
_entity_poly.entity_id
_entity_poly.type
_entity_poly.pdbx_seq_one_letter_code
_entity_poly.pdbx_strand_id
1 'polypeptide(L)'
;TITNGGVFGSMLSTPIINPPQSAILGMHNIVERPVAVNGKVEIRPVMFVALSYDHRIIDGKESVTFLKNVKEMLENPVKMVFGGKSAEEVLLGL
;
A
#
# COMPACT_ATOMS: atom_id res chain seq x y z
N THR A 1 10.57 4.03 7.08
CA THR A 1 10.93 2.63 7.41
C THR A 1 9.82 1.70 6.97
N ILE A 2 10.12 0.46 6.56
CA ILE A 2 9.11 -0.58 6.28
C ILE A 2 9.29 -1.70 7.31
N THR A 3 8.19 -2.16 7.89
CA THR A 3 8.18 -3.31 8.80
C THR A 3 7.13 -4.32 8.35
N ASN A 4 7.48 -5.61 8.34
CA ASN A 4 6.58 -6.68 7.93
C ASN A 4 6.25 -7.58 9.14
N GLY A 5 5.18 -7.23 9.86
CA GLY A 5 4.65 -8.07 10.93
C GLY A 5 3.85 -9.27 10.41
N GLY A 6 3.54 -9.28 9.11
CA GLY A 6 2.81 -10.36 8.46
C GLY A 6 3.51 -11.71 8.51
N VAL A 7 4.85 -11.71 8.58
CA VAL A 7 5.64 -12.95 8.78
C VAL A 7 5.33 -13.66 10.10
N PHE A 8 4.79 -12.93 11.09
CA PHE A 8 4.35 -13.46 12.38
C PHE A 8 2.82 -13.65 12.46
N GLY A 9 2.10 -13.50 11.35
CA GLY A 9 0.64 -13.63 11.30
C GLY A 9 -0.13 -12.39 11.78
N SER A 10 0.53 -11.24 11.95
CA SER A 10 -0.15 -9.99 12.31
C SER A 10 -1.15 -9.59 11.21
N MET A 11 -2.39 -9.31 11.58
CA MET A 11 -3.45 -8.91 10.65
C MET A 11 -3.48 -7.40 10.38
N LEU A 12 -3.41 -6.58 11.44
CA LEU A 12 -3.40 -5.12 11.36
C LEU A 12 -2.82 -4.59 12.67
N SER A 13 -1.98 -3.57 12.57
CA SER A 13 -1.34 -2.93 13.72
C SER A 13 -1.05 -1.46 13.42
N THR A 14 -0.79 -0.69 14.48
CA THR A 14 -0.33 0.70 14.39
C THR A 14 1.19 0.69 14.55
N PRO A 15 1.98 0.70 13.47
CA PRO A 15 3.43 0.64 13.57
C PRO A 15 3.99 1.88 14.28
N ILE A 16 4.90 1.68 15.22
CA ILE A 16 5.51 2.79 15.96
C ILE A 16 6.67 3.35 15.13
N ILE A 17 6.66 4.65 14.90
CA ILE A 17 7.75 5.35 14.20
C ILE A 17 9.04 5.14 15.00
N ASN A 18 10.10 4.70 14.31
CA ASN A 18 11.44 4.63 14.89
C ASN A 18 12.16 5.97 14.64
N PRO A 19 12.37 6.83 15.64
CA PRO A 19 13.09 8.09 15.42
C PRO A 19 14.51 7.81 14.93
N PRO A 20 15.07 8.63 14.03
CA PRO A 20 14.61 9.96 13.62
C PRO A 20 13.67 9.97 12.39
N GLN A 21 13.11 8.84 11.96
CA GLN A 21 12.23 8.84 10.79
C GLN A 21 10.91 9.56 11.06
N SER A 22 10.31 10.12 10.00
CA SER A 22 9.01 10.81 10.04
C SER A 22 7.82 9.87 9.81
N ALA A 23 8.06 8.66 9.30
CA ALA A 23 7.01 7.69 8.98
C ALA A 23 7.51 6.24 8.96
N ILE A 24 6.58 5.32 9.21
CA ILE A 24 6.77 3.88 9.11
C ILE A 24 5.57 3.23 8.43
N LEU A 25 5.85 2.37 7.44
CA LEU A 25 4.87 1.57 6.72
C LEU A 25 4.88 0.13 7.27
N GLY A 26 3.75 -0.30 7.82
CA GLY A 26 3.51 -1.65 8.32
C GLY A 26 2.80 -2.52 7.27
N MET A 27 3.43 -3.63 6.91
CA MET A 27 2.86 -4.72 6.12
C MET A 27 2.41 -5.86 7.04
N HIS A 28 1.30 -6.49 6.68
CA HIS A 28 0.64 -7.53 7.46
C HIS A 28 0.49 -8.82 6.64
N ASN A 29 -0.08 -9.85 7.24
CA ASN A 29 -0.22 -11.13 6.56
C ASN A 29 -1.13 -11.02 5.33
N ILE A 30 -0.86 -11.88 4.35
CA ILE A 30 -1.73 -12.07 3.20
C ILE A 30 -2.65 -13.23 3.54
N VAL A 31 -3.96 -13.00 3.50
CA VAL A 31 -4.97 -14.03 3.77
C VAL A 31 -6.09 -13.97 2.73
N GLU A 32 -6.65 -15.12 2.37
CA GLU A 32 -7.80 -15.21 1.48
C GLU A 32 -9.03 -14.59 2.16
N ARG A 33 -9.65 -13.61 1.50
CA ARG A 33 -10.85 -12.93 2.01
C ARG A 33 -11.90 -12.78 0.91
N PRO A 34 -13.20 -12.85 1.26
CA PRO A 34 -14.26 -12.41 0.36
C PRO A 34 -14.18 -10.89 0.16
N VAL A 35 -14.09 -10.46 -1.09
CA VAL A 35 -14.08 -9.06 -1.50
C VAL A 35 -15.10 -8.83 -2.61
N ALA A 36 -15.68 -7.63 -2.65
CA ALA A 36 -16.58 -7.23 -3.72
C ALA A 36 -15.77 -6.76 -4.94
N VAL A 37 -15.91 -7.45 -6.06
CA VAL A 37 -15.31 -7.11 -7.36
C VAL A 37 -16.43 -7.02 -8.39
N ASN A 38 -16.62 -5.84 -8.99
CA ASN A 38 -17.67 -5.60 -9.99
C ASN A 38 -19.08 -6.09 -9.56
N GLY A 39 -19.43 -5.86 -8.28
CA GLY A 39 -20.73 -6.25 -7.72
C GLY A 39 -20.88 -7.73 -7.35
N LYS A 40 -19.83 -8.54 -7.47
CA LYS A 40 -19.80 -9.96 -7.09
C LYS A 40 -18.85 -10.19 -5.92
N VAL A 41 -19.14 -11.19 -5.09
CA VAL A 41 -18.20 -11.64 -4.05
C VAL A 41 -17.21 -12.60 -4.68
N GLU A 42 -15.92 -12.26 -4.61
CA GLU A 42 -14.82 -13.10 -5.05
C GLU A 42 -13.84 -13.31 -3.90
N ILE A 43 -13.23 -14.49 -3.82
CA ILE A 43 -12.14 -14.74 -2.86
C ILE A 43 -10.84 -14.22 -3.47
N ARG A 44 -10.13 -13.36 -2.74
CA ARG A 44 -8.83 -12.80 -3.17
C ARG A 44 -7.83 -12.82 -2.02
N PRO A 45 -6.53 -12.93 -2.31
CA PRO A 45 -5.48 -12.67 -1.34
C PRO A 45 -5.48 -11.19 -0.96
N VAL A 46 -5.67 -10.88 0.32
CA VAL A 46 -5.72 -9.50 0.84
C VAL A 46 -4.67 -9.31 1.92
N MET A 47 -3.96 -8.18 1.83
CA MET A 47 -3.05 -7.69 2.86
C MET A 47 -3.50 -6.31 3.35
N PHE A 48 -3.43 -6.09 4.66
CA PHE A 48 -3.56 -4.75 5.22
C PHE A 48 -2.21 -4.04 5.25
N VAL A 49 -2.21 -2.78 4.85
CA VAL A 49 -1.07 -1.87 4.99
C VAL A 49 -1.47 -0.71 5.89
N ALA A 50 -0.59 -0.34 6.82
CA ALA A 50 -0.80 0.75 7.76
C ALA A 50 0.37 1.73 7.70
N LEU A 51 0.07 3.03 7.65
CA LEU A 51 1.08 4.08 7.66
C LEU A 51 0.92 4.91 8.93
N SER A 52 1.94 4.91 9.77
CA SER A 52 2.07 5.87 10.87
C SER A 52 3.06 6.94 10.47
N TYR A 53 2.69 8.19 10.70
CA TYR A 53 3.44 9.37 10.27
C TYR A 53 3.37 10.46 11.33
N ASP A 54 4.40 11.30 11.37
CA ASP A 54 4.49 12.45 12.26
C ASP A 54 3.62 13.59 11.71
N HIS A 55 2.45 13.77 12.33
CA HIS A 55 1.46 14.75 11.89
C HIS A 55 1.90 16.21 12.07
N ARG A 56 3.02 16.46 12.78
CA ARG A 56 3.61 17.81 12.90
C ARG A 56 4.22 18.30 11.60
N ILE A 57 4.57 17.38 10.69
CA ILE A 57 5.29 17.68 9.45
C ILE A 57 4.67 17.07 8.21
N ILE A 58 3.81 16.05 8.33
CA ILE A 58 3.11 15.42 7.21
C ILE A 58 1.60 15.57 7.44
N ASP A 59 0.88 16.05 6.43
CA ASP A 59 -0.57 16.18 6.49
C ASP A 59 -1.30 14.84 6.21
N GLY A 60 -2.55 14.74 6.68
CA GLY A 60 -3.39 13.58 6.43
C GLY A 60 -3.63 13.33 4.93
N LYS A 61 -3.81 14.39 4.12
CA LYS A 61 -4.01 14.27 2.68
C LYS A 61 -2.80 13.63 2.00
N GLU A 62 -1.59 14.07 2.34
CA GLU A 62 -0.34 13.57 1.76
C GLU A 62 -0.14 12.10 2.12
N SER A 63 -0.37 11.76 3.38
CA SER A 63 -0.25 10.40 3.91
C SER A 63 -1.22 9.41 3.25
N VAL A 64 -2.49 9.81 3.11
CA VAL A 64 -3.52 8.98 2.46
C VAL A 64 -3.22 8.83 0.96
N THR A 65 -2.79 9.90 0.30
CA THR A 65 -2.44 9.86 -1.13
C THR A 65 -1.24 8.94 -1.36
N PHE A 66 -0.21 9.04 -0.52
CA PHE A 66 0.94 8.14 -0.57
C PHE A 66 0.52 6.68 -0.41
N LEU A 67 -0.27 6.35 0.62
CA LEU A 67 -0.69 4.97 0.87
C LEU A 67 -1.58 4.42 -0.25
N LYS A 68 -2.46 5.26 -0.83
CA LYS A 68 -3.25 4.93 -2.01
C LYS A 68 -2.36 4.60 -3.22
N ASN A 69 -1.34 5.41 -3.49
CA ASN A 69 -0.41 5.17 -4.60
C ASN A 69 0.35 3.85 -4.42
N VAL A 70 0.83 3.57 -3.20
CA VAL A 70 1.47 2.28 -2.87
C VAL A 70 0.52 1.12 -3.13
N LYS A 71 -0.73 1.20 -2.67
CA LYS A 71 -1.77 0.18 -2.94
C LYS A 71 -1.95 -0.03 -4.44
N GLU A 72 -2.14 1.04 -5.22
CA GLU A 72 -2.39 0.93 -6.67
C GLU A 72 -1.21 0.30 -7.42
N MET A 73 0.02 0.61 -7.03
CA MET A 73 1.23 0.01 -7.61
C MET A 73 1.37 -1.47 -7.25
N LEU A 74 1.02 -1.87 -6.02
CA LEU A 74 1.03 -3.27 -5.60
C LEU A 74 -0.07 -4.08 -6.30
N GLU A 75 -1.26 -3.51 -6.50
CA GLU A 75 -2.37 -4.15 -7.21
C GLU A 75 -2.15 -4.19 -8.73
N ASN A 76 -1.36 -3.25 -9.28
CA ASN A 76 -1.03 -3.19 -10.71
C ASN A 76 0.47 -2.95 -10.94
N PRO A 77 1.33 -3.99 -10.82
CA PRO A 77 2.79 -3.85 -10.92
C PRO A 77 3.28 -3.24 -12.23
N VAL A 78 2.50 -3.33 -13.32
CA VAL A 78 2.82 -2.68 -14.61
C VAL A 78 2.97 -1.17 -14.46
N LYS A 79 2.13 -0.52 -13.64
CA LYS A 79 2.26 0.91 -13.33
C LYS A 79 3.58 1.23 -12.63
N MET A 80 4.10 0.31 -11.81
CA MET A 80 5.39 0.49 -11.14
C MET A 80 6.55 0.47 -12.13
N VAL A 81 6.51 -0.44 -13.11
CA VAL A 81 7.56 -0.60 -14.14
C VAL A 81 7.66 0.66 -15.03
N PHE A 82 6.53 1.29 -15.33
CA PHE A 82 6.46 2.44 -16.22
C PHE A 82 6.37 3.79 -15.49
N GLY A 83 6.75 3.85 -14.20
CA GLY A 83 6.83 5.10 -13.45
C GLY A 83 5.47 5.82 -13.28
N GLY A 84 4.38 5.05 -13.20
CA GLY A 84 3.01 5.56 -13.11
C GLY A 84 2.28 5.70 -14.46
N LYS A 85 2.98 5.49 -15.58
CA LYS A 85 2.40 5.48 -16.93
C LYS A 85 1.87 4.11 -17.33
N SER A 86 0.99 4.05 -18.32
CA SER A 86 0.62 2.80 -18.99
C SER A 86 1.74 2.30 -19.90
N ALA A 87 1.73 1.00 -20.21
CA ALA A 87 2.69 0.44 -21.17
C ALA A 87 2.52 1.10 -22.54
N GLU A 88 1.28 1.39 -22.92
CA GLU A 88 0.91 2.07 -24.15
C GLU A 88 1.47 3.49 -24.20
N GLU A 89 1.36 4.28 -23.12
CA GLU A 89 1.94 5.63 -23.05
C GLU A 89 3.46 5.61 -23.25
N VAL A 90 4.15 4.65 -22.64
CA VAL A 90 5.62 4.56 -22.76
C VAL A 90 6.07 4.01 -24.11
N LEU A 91 5.39 2.99 -24.63
CA LEU A 91 5.75 2.36 -25.90
C LEU A 91 5.33 3.18 -27.12
N LEU A 92 4.25 3.95 -27.02
CA LEU A 92 3.70 4.78 -28.10
C LEU A 92 4.11 6.25 -27.99
N GLY A 93 4.80 6.66 -26.92
CA GLY A 93 5.30 8.03 -26.73
C GLY A 93 4.21 9.08 -26.51
N LEU A 94 3.08 8.68 -25.92
CA LEU A 94 1.95 9.55 -25.59
C LEU A 94 2.12 10.22 -24.21
#